data_AF-A0A6P3GD15-F1
#
_entry.id   AF-A0A6P3GD15-F1
#
_cell.length_a   1.000
_cell.length_b   1.000
_cell.length_c   1.000
_cell.angle_alpha   90.00
_cell.angle_beta   90.00
_cell.angle_gamma   90.00
#
_symmetry.space_group_name_H-M   'P 1'
#
loop_
_entity.id
_entity.type
_entity.pdbx_description
1 polymer ?
#
loop_
_entity_poly.entity_id
_entity_poly.type
_entity_poly.pdbx_seq_one_letter_code
_entity_poly.pdbx_strand_id
1 'polypeptide(L)'
;MGTALVYHEDMTATRLLWDDPECEIECPERLTTALERLQQHGLKQRCLQLVAREASEAELGLVHSPEYVALLRGTQALGTRELQALSKEYDAVYLHPSTFHCARLAVGAALQLVDAVLTGAVRNGLALVRPPGHHSQRATANGFCVFNNVAVAAKHAQQKHGLRRILIVDWDVHHGQGIQYIFEDDPSVLYFSWHRYEHGHF
;
A
#
# COMPACT_ATOMS: atom_id res chain seq x y z
N MET A 1 2.03 -26.96 1.61
CA MET A 1 1.84 -25.51 1.87
C MET A 1 1.81 -24.81 0.52
N GLY A 2 0.75 -24.06 0.23
CA GLY A 2 0.55 -23.35 -1.03
C GLY A 2 0.98 -21.87 -0.97
N THR A 3 0.61 -21.14 -2.02
CA THR A 3 0.80 -19.69 -2.18
C THR A 3 -0.55 -18.98 -2.03
N ALA A 4 -0.62 -17.92 -1.23
CA ALA A 4 -1.81 -17.08 -1.14
C ALA A 4 -1.84 -16.00 -2.22
N LEU A 5 -3.04 -15.63 -2.67
CA LEU A 5 -3.29 -14.43 -3.47
C LEU A 5 -4.39 -13.62 -2.78
N VAL A 6 -4.15 -12.33 -2.58
CA VAL A 6 -5.10 -11.40 -1.94
C VAL A 6 -5.30 -10.21 -2.86
N TYR A 7 -6.56 -9.88 -3.13
CA TYR A 7 -6.95 -8.66 -3.85
C TYR A 7 -8.41 -8.32 -3.51
N HIS A 8 -8.85 -7.13 -3.90
CA HIS A 8 -10.24 -6.69 -3.78
C HIS A 8 -10.58 -5.83 -5.00
N GLU A 9 -11.77 -6.01 -5.57
CA GLU A 9 -12.20 -5.29 -6.77
C GLU A 9 -12.41 -3.79 -6.51
N ASP A 10 -12.89 -3.40 -5.33
CA ASP A 10 -13.01 -1.98 -4.95
C ASP A 10 -11.71 -1.18 -5.06
N MET A 11 -10.53 -1.81 -4.98
CA MET A 11 -9.25 -1.14 -5.21
C MET A 11 -9.08 -0.62 -6.66
N THR A 12 -10.04 -0.88 -7.54
CA THR A 12 -10.16 -0.29 -8.89
C THR A 12 -11.03 0.99 -8.92
N ALA A 13 -11.72 1.33 -7.83
CA ALA A 13 -12.61 2.49 -7.77
C ALA A 13 -11.84 3.83 -7.81
N THR A 14 -10.63 3.87 -7.26
CA THR A 14 -9.77 5.06 -7.24
C THR A 14 -9.16 5.34 -8.62
N ARG A 15 -9.50 6.51 -9.17
CA ARG A 15 -8.95 7.06 -10.41
C ARG A 15 -8.76 8.56 -10.29
N LEU A 16 -7.83 9.10 -11.08
CA LEU A 16 -7.63 10.53 -11.24
C LEU A 16 -8.89 11.17 -11.84
N LEU A 17 -9.33 12.32 -11.28
CA LEU A 17 -10.57 13.01 -11.66
C LEU A 17 -10.36 14.32 -12.42
N TRP A 18 -9.12 14.68 -12.71
CA TRP A 18 -8.71 15.92 -13.38
C TRP A 18 -7.47 15.66 -14.23
N ASP A 19 -7.09 16.59 -15.10
CA ASP A 19 -5.90 16.44 -15.91
C ASP A 19 -4.64 16.65 -15.06
N ASP A 20 -3.80 15.62 -14.99
CA ASP A 20 -2.51 15.61 -14.30
C ASP A 20 -1.58 14.56 -14.96
N PRO A 21 -0.68 14.99 -15.87
CA PRO A 21 0.18 14.07 -16.62
C PRO A 21 1.16 13.27 -15.74
N GLU A 22 1.46 13.73 -14.53
CA GLU A 22 2.32 13.00 -13.60
C GLU A 22 1.57 11.84 -12.95
N CYS A 23 0.29 12.08 -12.61
CA CYS A 23 -0.54 11.11 -11.91
C CYS A 23 -1.34 10.16 -12.81
N GLU A 24 -1.53 10.47 -14.10
CA GLU A 24 -2.36 9.67 -15.01
C GLU A 24 -1.89 8.22 -15.19
N ILE A 25 -0.61 7.95 -14.90
CA ILE A 25 0.01 6.62 -15.01
C ILE A 25 -0.43 5.65 -13.90
N GLU A 26 -0.93 6.15 -12.77
CA GLU A 26 -1.45 5.30 -11.68
C GLU A 26 -2.95 5.09 -11.88
N CYS A 27 -3.31 4.01 -12.58
CA CYS A 27 -4.68 3.76 -13.02
C CYS A 27 -5.22 2.38 -12.57
N PRO A 28 -6.56 2.22 -12.49
CA PRO A 28 -7.22 0.94 -12.15
C PRO A 28 -6.76 -0.25 -12.97
N GLU A 29 -6.42 0.00 -14.24
CA GLU A 29 -6.02 -1.00 -15.22
C GLU A 29 -4.75 -1.74 -14.79
N ARG A 30 -3.89 -1.14 -13.95
CA ARG A 30 -2.71 -1.80 -13.37
C ARG A 30 -3.11 -3.06 -12.58
N LEU A 31 -4.19 -2.99 -11.81
CA LEU A 31 -4.68 -4.10 -11.00
C LEU A 31 -5.46 -5.11 -11.86
N THR A 32 -6.38 -4.64 -12.70
CA THR A 32 -7.20 -5.55 -13.54
C THR A 32 -6.34 -6.33 -14.52
N THR A 33 -5.40 -5.67 -15.20
CA THR A 33 -4.49 -6.33 -16.16
C THR A 33 -3.64 -7.39 -15.47
N ALA A 34 -3.10 -7.12 -14.28
CA ALA A 34 -2.32 -8.10 -13.53
C ALA A 34 -3.16 -9.33 -13.16
N LEU A 35 -4.38 -9.11 -12.65
CA LEU A 35 -5.31 -10.19 -12.30
C LEU A 35 -5.73 -11.04 -13.51
N GLU A 36 -6.03 -10.39 -14.63
CA GLU A 36 -6.38 -11.06 -15.88
C GLU A 36 -5.23 -11.94 -16.39
N ARG A 37 -3.99 -11.44 -16.35
CA ARG A 37 -2.82 -12.23 -16.73
C ARG A 37 -2.61 -13.43 -15.83
N LEU A 38 -2.75 -13.27 -14.51
CA LEU A 38 -2.70 -14.41 -13.58
C LEU A 38 -3.79 -15.45 -13.88
N GLN A 39 -4.99 -15.00 -14.26
CA GLN A 39 -6.10 -15.88 -14.61
C GLN A 39 -5.88 -16.61 -15.94
N GLN A 40 -5.43 -15.91 -16.99
CA GLN A 40 -5.13 -16.46 -18.32
C GLN A 40 -4.06 -17.56 -18.25
N HIS A 41 -3.08 -17.40 -17.36
CA HIS A 41 -2.02 -18.39 -17.16
C HIS A 41 -2.38 -19.48 -16.12
N GLY A 42 -3.62 -19.52 -15.63
CA GLY A 42 -4.06 -20.52 -14.64
C GLY A 42 -3.42 -20.37 -13.25
N LEU A 43 -2.70 -19.27 -12.99
CA LEU A 43 -1.96 -19.04 -11.74
C LEU A 43 -2.90 -18.66 -10.59
N LYS A 44 -3.93 -17.87 -10.88
CA LYS A 44 -4.95 -17.46 -9.90
C LYS A 44 -5.65 -18.67 -9.25
N GLN A 45 -5.97 -19.70 -10.05
CA GLN A 45 -6.66 -20.92 -9.63
C GLN A 45 -5.76 -21.85 -8.80
N ARG A 46 -4.44 -21.69 -8.90
CA ARG A 46 -3.43 -22.45 -8.14
C ARG A 46 -3.11 -21.83 -6.78
N CYS A 47 -3.58 -20.62 -6.52
CA CYS A 47 -3.36 -19.90 -5.26
C CYS A 47 -4.54 -20.09 -4.30
N LEU A 48 -4.25 -20.11 -3.00
CA LEU A 48 -5.28 -19.91 -1.98
C LEU A 48 -5.74 -18.46 -2.03
N GLN A 49 -7.00 -18.22 -2.38
CA GLN A 49 -7.53 -16.86 -2.40
C GLN A 49 -7.93 -16.45 -0.99
N LEU A 50 -7.25 -15.44 -0.44
CA LEU A 50 -7.63 -14.84 0.83
C LEU A 50 -8.56 -13.65 0.57
N VAL A 51 -9.50 -13.44 1.48
CA VAL A 51 -10.38 -12.29 1.46
C VAL A 51 -9.63 -11.09 2.02
N ALA A 52 -9.54 -10.01 1.23
CA ALA A 52 -9.05 -8.73 1.72
C ALA A 52 -10.03 -8.15 2.75
N ARG A 53 -9.51 -7.39 3.70
CA ARG A 53 -10.31 -6.66 4.69
C ARG A 53 -9.81 -5.23 4.77
N GLU A 54 -10.61 -4.34 5.34
CA GLU A 54 -10.11 -3.03 5.72
C GLU A 54 -9.21 -3.14 6.95
N ALA A 55 -8.04 -2.49 6.90
CA ALA A 55 -7.24 -2.23 8.09
C ALA A 55 -8.01 -1.30 9.03
N SER A 56 -8.01 -1.59 10.34
CA SER A 56 -8.57 -0.70 11.36
C SER A 56 -7.73 0.57 11.51
N GLU A 57 -8.32 1.66 12.00
CA GLU A 57 -7.56 2.89 12.28
C GLU A 57 -6.42 2.65 13.30
N ALA A 58 -6.58 1.69 14.22
CA ALA A 58 -5.52 1.28 15.15
C ALA A 58 -4.35 0.60 14.43
N GLU A 59 -4.62 -0.25 13.43
CA GLU A 59 -3.58 -0.86 12.60
C GLU A 59 -2.87 0.19 11.72
N LEU A 60 -3.59 1.17 11.19
CA LEU A 60 -2.99 2.31 10.49
C LEU A 60 -2.11 3.14 11.43
N GLY A 61 -2.57 3.33 12.67
CA GLY A 61 -1.87 4.04 13.74
C GLY A 61 -0.56 3.41 14.21
N LEU A 62 -0.22 2.19 13.73
CA LEU A 62 1.11 1.60 13.93
C LEU A 62 2.22 2.39 13.25
N VAL A 63 1.88 3.13 12.19
CA VAL A 63 2.81 3.90 11.37
C VAL A 63 2.36 5.35 11.25
N HIS A 64 1.07 5.57 11.01
CA HIS A 64 0.55 6.87 10.64
C HIS A 64 0.04 7.66 11.85
N SER A 65 0.13 8.99 11.79
CA SER A 65 -0.39 9.84 12.85
C SER A 65 -1.94 9.81 12.85
N PRO A 66 -2.58 9.87 14.03
CA PRO A 66 -4.04 9.94 14.11
C PRO A 66 -4.65 11.11 13.32
N GLU A 67 -3.94 12.24 13.26
CA GLU A 67 -4.37 13.44 12.52
C GLU A 67 -4.40 13.17 11.02
N TYR A 68 -3.38 12.49 10.48
CA TYR A 68 -3.31 12.13 9.08
C TYR A 68 -4.37 11.09 8.70
N VAL A 69 -4.59 10.07 9.55
CA VAL A 69 -5.67 9.09 9.34
C VAL A 69 -7.03 9.79 9.34
N ALA A 70 -7.27 10.71 10.27
CA ALA A 70 -8.52 11.47 10.35
C ALA A 70 -8.74 12.38 9.14
N LEU A 71 -7.68 13.04 8.65
CA LEU A 71 -7.70 13.85 7.44
C LEU A 71 -8.11 13.02 6.23
N LEU A 72 -7.44 11.88 6.01
CA LEU A 72 -7.76 10.99 4.89
C LEU A 72 -9.16 10.40 4.98
N ARG A 73 -9.65 10.08 6.18
CA ARG A 73 -11.05 9.67 6.36
C ARG A 73 -12.02 10.78 5.92
N GLY A 74 -11.69 12.03 6.19
CA GLY A 74 -12.48 13.19 5.78
C GLY A 74 -12.63 13.33 4.26
N THR A 75 -11.70 12.79 3.46
CA THR A 75 -11.72 12.92 1.99
C THR A 75 -12.93 12.24 1.36
N GLN A 76 -13.56 11.29 2.06
CA GLN A 76 -14.76 10.59 1.58
C GLN A 76 -15.96 11.52 1.38
N ALA A 77 -15.98 12.66 2.09
CA ALA A 77 -17.07 13.64 2.02
C ALA A 77 -16.76 14.83 1.10
N LEU A 78 -15.55 14.91 0.53
CA LEU A 78 -15.10 16.05 -0.26
C LEU A 78 -15.53 15.94 -1.73
N GLY A 79 -15.85 17.08 -2.33
CA GLY A 79 -16.06 17.19 -3.77
C GLY A 79 -14.75 17.22 -4.56
N THR A 80 -14.82 17.02 -5.89
CA THR A 80 -13.65 16.95 -6.76
C THR A 80 -12.70 18.15 -6.64
N ARG A 81 -13.23 19.37 -6.51
CA ARG A 81 -12.38 20.59 -6.37
C ARG A 81 -11.61 20.62 -5.05
N GLU A 82 -12.24 20.20 -3.97
CA GLU A 82 -11.62 20.13 -2.64
C GLU A 82 -10.56 19.03 -2.60
N LEU A 83 -10.87 17.87 -3.19
CA LEU A 83 -9.91 16.77 -3.36
C LEU A 83 -8.71 17.19 -4.19
N GLN A 84 -8.92 17.93 -5.29
CA GLN A 84 -7.83 18.45 -6.11
C GLN A 84 -6.97 19.45 -5.33
N ALA A 85 -7.59 20.35 -4.56
CA ALA A 85 -6.86 21.30 -3.75
C ALA A 85 -6.00 20.60 -2.69
N LEU A 86 -6.57 19.63 -1.96
CA LEU A 86 -5.85 18.84 -0.96
C LEU A 86 -4.76 17.97 -1.59
N SER A 87 -5.01 17.40 -2.78
CA SER A 87 -4.00 16.60 -3.49
C SER A 87 -2.74 17.41 -3.79
N LYS A 88 -2.88 18.70 -4.12
CA LYS A 88 -1.76 19.62 -4.41
C LYS A 88 -0.92 19.99 -3.17
N GLU A 89 -1.39 19.67 -1.97
CA GLU A 89 -0.59 19.80 -0.75
C GLU A 89 0.45 18.67 -0.61
N TYR A 90 0.31 17.63 -1.43
CA TYR A 90 1.18 16.47 -1.48
C TYR A 90 1.91 16.40 -2.82
N ASP A 91 3.04 15.71 -2.83
CA ASP A 91 3.90 15.55 -4.00
C ASP A 91 3.56 14.24 -4.73
N ALA A 92 3.23 14.37 -6.03
CA ALA A 92 2.81 13.30 -6.93
C ALA A 92 1.67 12.40 -6.39
N VAL A 93 0.56 12.97 -5.91
CA VAL A 93 -0.60 12.20 -5.39
C VAL A 93 -1.91 12.79 -5.91
N TYR A 94 -2.90 11.92 -6.17
CA TYR A 94 -4.29 12.32 -6.32
C TYR A 94 -5.20 11.63 -5.29
N LEU A 95 -6.23 12.34 -4.85
CA LEU A 95 -7.25 11.83 -3.93
C LEU A 95 -8.59 11.67 -4.63
N HIS A 96 -9.35 10.67 -4.20
CA HIS A 96 -10.66 10.28 -4.71
C HIS A 96 -11.60 10.04 -3.51
N PRO A 97 -12.94 10.16 -3.63
CA PRO A 97 -13.85 9.85 -2.53
C PRO A 97 -13.67 8.43 -1.98
N SER A 98 -13.24 7.48 -2.81
CA SER A 98 -12.95 6.10 -2.43
C SER A 98 -11.52 5.86 -1.92
N THR A 99 -10.66 6.88 -1.88
CA THR A 99 -9.23 6.72 -1.53
C THR A 99 -9.04 6.08 -0.16
N PHE A 100 -9.73 6.59 0.87
CA PHE A 100 -9.60 6.06 2.23
C PHE A 100 -9.99 4.57 2.30
N HIS A 101 -11.14 4.22 1.71
CA HIS A 101 -11.62 2.84 1.63
C HIS A 101 -10.60 1.91 0.94
N CYS A 102 -10.15 2.29 -0.26
CA CYS A 102 -9.22 1.48 -1.04
C CYS A 102 -7.85 1.35 -0.35
N ALA A 103 -7.35 2.41 0.27
CA ALA A 103 -6.10 2.39 1.02
C ALA A 103 -6.19 1.46 2.24
N ARG A 104 -7.33 1.43 2.94
CA ARG A 104 -7.57 0.48 4.03
C ARG A 104 -7.62 -0.96 3.54
N LEU A 105 -8.23 -1.23 2.40
CA LEU A 105 -8.21 -2.55 1.75
C LEU A 105 -6.79 -2.96 1.35
N ALA A 106 -6.00 -2.04 0.80
CA ALA A 106 -4.62 -2.29 0.40
C ALA A 106 -3.74 -2.70 1.60
N VAL A 107 -3.81 -1.95 2.70
CA VAL A 107 -3.11 -2.30 3.95
C VAL A 107 -3.64 -3.62 4.50
N GLY A 108 -4.95 -3.79 4.62
CA GLY A 108 -5.53 -4.99 5.22
C GLY A 108 -5.29 -6.25 4.40
N ALA A 109 -5.17 -6.16 3.07
CA ALA A 109 -4.72 -7.27 2.23
C ALA A 109 -3.29 -7.72 2.56
N ALA A 110 -2.37 -6.77 2.82
CA ALA A 110 -1.02 -7.08 3.27
C ALA A 110 -1.04 -7.74 4.67
N LEU A 111 -1.88 -7.26 5.59
CA LEU A 111 -2.02 -7.85 6.93
C LEU A 111 -2.57 -9.28 6.90
N GLN A 112 -3.57 -9.54 6.06
CA GLN A 112 -4.12 -10.89 5.84
C GLN A 112 -3.03 -11.84 5.34
N LEU A 113 -2.16 -11.37 4.45
CA LEU A 113 -1.06 -12.17 3.93
C LEU A 113 0.00 -12.46 5.01
N VAL A 114 0.39 -11.45 5.81
CA VAL A 114 1.29 -11.63 6.96
C VAL A 114 0.73 -12.67 7.93
N ASP A 115 -0.54 -12.54 8.31
CA ASP A 115 -1.20 -13.47 9.23
C ASP A 115 -1.20 -14.90 8.67
N ALA A 116 -1.57 -15.08 7.40
CA ALA A 116 -1.63 -16.39 6.77
C ALA A 116 -0.26 -17.08 6.64
N VAL A 117 0.81 -16.31 6.39
CA VAL A 117 2.17 -16.85 6.32
C VAL A 117 2.68 -17.20 7.72
N LEU A 118 2.56 -16.30 8.69
CA LEU A 118 3.14 -16.50 10.03
C LEU A 118 2.38 -17.54 10.87
N THR A 119 1.10 -17.78 10.58
CA THR A 119 0.33 -18.87 11.19
C THR A 119 0.50 -20.22 10.48
N GLY A 120 1.26 -20.28 9.38
CA GLY A 120 1.53 -21.50 8.63
C GLY A 120 0.41 -21.96 7.70
N ALA A 121 -0.64 -21.15 7.48
CA ALA A 121 -1.72 -21.46 6.55
C ALA A 121 -1.21 -21.55 5.09
N VAL A 122 -0.23 -20.72 4.74
CA VAL A 122 0.47 -20.73 3.45
C VAL A 122 1.98 -20.57 3.63
N ARG A 123 2.75 -20.96 2.61
CA ARG A 123 4.22 -20.76 2.62
C ARG A 123 4.61 -19.31 2.31
N ASN A 124 3.87 -18.70 1.38
CA ASN A 124 4.11 -17.36 0.86
C ASN A 124 2.83 -16.83 0.20
N GLY A 125 2.86 -15.62 -0.34
CA GLY A 125 1.78 -15.13 -1.19
C GLY A 125 2.05 -13.75 -1.76
N LEU A 126 1.04 -13.24 -2.44
CA LEU A 126 1.05 -11.95 -3.13
C LEU A 126 -0.23 -11.18 -2.78
N ALA A 127 -0.09 -9.93 -2.37
CA ALA A 127 -1.19 -8.99 -2.28
C ALA A 127 -1.11 -8.07 -3.51
N LEU A 128 -2.10 -8.16 -4.40
CA LEU A 128 -2.25 -7.25 -5.53
C LEU A 128 -3.15 -6.10 -5.11
N VAL A 129 -2.55 -4.94 -4.84
CA VAL A 129 -3.22 -3.83 -4.15
C VAL A 129 -3.05 -2.50 -4.88
N ARG A 130 -4.05 -1.62 -4.70
CA ARG A 130 -4.01 -0.20 -5.06
C ARG A 130 -4.78 0.60 -4.00
N PRO A 131 -4.29 1.76 -3.52
CA PRO A 131 -3.05 2.44 -3.92
C PRO A 131 -1.75 1.74 -3.45
N PRO A 132 -0.58 2.09 -4.03
CA PRO A 132 0.72 1.67 -3.52
C PRO A 132 1.02 2.29 -2.13
N GLY A 133 2.17 1.96 -1.54
CA GLY A 133 2.44 2.35 -0.14
C GLY A 133 3.86 2.85 0.20
N HIS A 134 4.92 2.45 -0.49
CA HIS A 134 6.29 2.63 0.02
C HIS A 134 6.76 4.09 0.19
N HIS A 135 6.15 5.04 -0.53
CA HIS A 135 6.44 6.46 -0.39
C HIS A 135 5.69 7.14 0.77
N SER A 136 4.58 6.56 1.24
CA SER A 136 3.74 7.15 2.28
C SER A 136 4.51 7.23 3.60
N GLN A 137 4.44 8.41 4.23
CA GLN A 137 5.16 8.74 5.45
C GLN A 137 4.20 8.76 6.65
N ARG A 138 4.72 9.08 7.84
CA ARG A 138 3.91 9.13 9.08
C ARG A 138 2.69 10.05 8.96
N ALA A 139 2.79 11.19 8.28
CA ALA A 139 1.71 12.18 8.22
C ALA A 139 1.50 12.79 6.81
N THR A 140 1.99 12.13 5.76
CA THR A 140 2.10 12.72 4.42
C THR A 140 1.88 11.66 3.35
N ALA A 141 0.99 11.94 2.39
CA ALA A 141 0.88 11.15 1.17
C ALA A 141 2.00 11.57 0.21
N ASN A 142 2.53 10.64 -0.58
CA ASN A 142 3.56 10.95 -1.58
C ASN A 142 3.61 9.87 -2.66
N GLY A 143 3.92 10.20 -3.92
CA GLY A 143 4.18 9.22 -4.98
C GLY A 143 3.06 8.18 -5.13
N PHE A 144 1.82 8.65 -5.26
CA PHE A 144 0.58 7.87 -5.32
C PHE A 144 0.26 7.04 -4.05
N CYS A 145 1.11 7.08 -3.03
CA CYS A 145 0.97 6.30 -1.82
C CYS A 145 0.21 7.08 -0.74
N VAL A 146 -0.78 6.41 -0.14
CA VAL A 146 -1.66 7.00 0.89
C VAL A 146 -1.31 6.45 2.27
N PHE A 147 -1.34 5.13 2.44
CA PHE A 147 -0.83 4.46 3.64
C PHE A 147 0.32 3.53 3.26
N ASN A 148 1.29 3.39 4.15
CA ASN A 148 2.45 2.56 3.90
C ASN A 148 2.15 1.09 4.19
N ASN A 149 1.57 0.40 3.20
CA ASN A 149 1.15 -1.00 3.27
C ASN A 149 2.23 -1.91 3.87
N VAL A 150 3.47 -1.76 3.40
CA VAL A 150 4.61 -2.63 3.78
C VAL A 150 5.08 -2.31 5.19
N ALA A 151 5.19 -1.02 5.55
CA ALA A 151 5.60 -0.64 6.89
C ALA A 151 4.57 -1.05 7.96
N VAL A 152 3.27 -0.86 7.68
CA VAL A 152 2.21 -1.32 8.58
C VAL A 152 2.25 -2.84 8.73
N ALA A 153 2.48 -3.58 7.64
CA ALA A 153 2.65 -5.04 7.68
C ALA A 153 3.84 -5.48 8.55
N ALA A 154 4.99 -4.78 8.46
CA ALA A 154 6.15 -5.07 9.29
C ALA A 154 5.89 -4.76 10.78
N LYS A 155 5.29 -3.59 11.11
CA LYS A 155 4.89 -3.26 12.49
C LYS A 155 3.85 -4.25 13.03
N HIS A 156 2.90 -4.69 12.22
CA HIS A 156 1.92 -5.72 12.58
C HIS A 156 2.59 -7.06 12.88
N ALA A 157 3.56 -7.49 12.07
CA ALA A 157 4.33 -8.70 12.33
C ALA A 157 5.15 -8.62 13.63
N GLN A 158 5.74 -7.47 13.94
CA GLN A 158 6.42 -7.24 15.22
C GLN A 158 5.44 -7.34 16.40
N GLN A 159 4.33 -6.60 16.36
CA GLN A 159 3.42 -6.47 17.50
C GLN A 159 2.53 -7.70 17.73
N LYS A 160 1.94 -8.25 16.68
CA LYS A 160 1.00 -9.37 16.78
C LYS A 160 1.70 -10.72 16.85
N HIS A 161 2.79 -10.88 16.08
CA HIS A 161 3.49 -12.17 15.93
C HIS A 161 4.85 -12.22 16.62
N GLY A 162 5.28 -11.13 17.26
CA GLY A 162 6.50 -11.10 18.07
C GLY A 162 7.79 -11.20 17.25
N LEU A 163 7.77 -10.88 15.95
CA LEU A 163 8.96 -10.94 15.12
C LEU A 163 9.99 -9.88 15.56
N ARG A 164 11.25 -10.30 15.66
CA ARG A 164 12.37 -9.44 16.09
C ARG A 164 13.36 -9.09 14.98
N ARG A 165 13.16 -9.66 13.79
CA ARG A 165 14.00 -9.44 12.61
C ARG A 165 13.11 -9.57 11.37
N ILE A 166 13.02 -8.50 10.60
CA ILE A 166 12.25 -8.44 9.35
C ILE A 166 13.19 -7.87 8.28
N LEU A 167 13.15 -8.45 7.09
CA LEU A 167 13.80 -7.89 5.90
C LEU A 167 12.70 -7.36 4.98
N ILE A 168 12.82 -6.10 4.60
CA ILE A 168 12.04 -5.50 3.51
C ILE A 168 12.98 -5.32 2.33
N VAL A 169 12.66 -5.99 1.22
CA VAL A 169 13.33 -5.79 -0.06
C VAL A 169 12.41 -4.97 -0.95
N ASP A 170 12.80 -3.74 -1.23
CA ASP A 170 12.09 -2.83 -2.12
C ASP A 170 12.83 -2.78 -3.45
N TRP A 171 12.24 -3.47 -4.43
CA TRP A 171 12.79 -3.55 -5.77
C TRP A 171 12.16 -2.53 -6.73
N ASP A 172 11.27 -1.67 -6.25
CA ASP A 172 10.65 -0.66 -7.10
C ASP A 172 11.73 0.24 -7.70
N VAL A 173 11.44 0.85 -8.84
CA VAL A 173 12.41 1.75 -9.49
C VAL A 173 12.57 3.06 -8.72
N HIS A 174 11.59 3.43 -7.89
CA HIS A 174 11.66 4.59 -7.02
C HIS A 174 12.10 4.19 -5.62
N HIS A 175 12.75 5.12 -4.93
CA HIS A 175 13.12 4.93 -3.53
C HIS A 175 11.87 4.98 -2.63
N GLY A 176 11.63 3.93 -1.86
CA GLY A 176 10.59 3.91 -0.81
C GLY A 176 11.00 4.66 0.45
N GLN A 177 11.25 5.97 0.33
CA GLN A 177 11.67 6.85 1.42
C GLN A 177 10.73 6.82 2.64
N GLY A 178 9.44 6.56 2.43
CA GLY A 178 8.49 6.35 3.52
C GLY A 178 8.89 5.17 4.40
N ILE A 179 9.23 4.02 3.80
CA ILE A 179 9.71 2.84 4.53
C ILE A 179 11.04 3.17 5.23
N GLN A 180 11.98 3.83 4.54
CA GLN A 180 13.26 4.23 5.13
C GLN A 180 13.03 5.04 6.42
N TYR A 181 12.26 6.13 6.36
CA TYR A 181 12.04 7.00 7.51
C TYR A 181 11.35 6.31 8.68
N ILE A 182 10.44 5.36 8.42
CA ILE A 182 9.72 4.63 9.47
C ILE A 182 10.65 3.69 10.27
N PHE A 183 11.69 3.16 9.62
CA PHE A 183 12.58 2.15 10.21
C PHE A 183 14.04 2.61 10.35
N GLU A 184 14.34 3.88 10.08
CA GLU A 184 15.71 4.46 10.14
C GLU A 184 16.43 4.09 11.45
N ASP A 185 15.74 4.23 12.58
CA ASP A 185 16.27 3.93 13.92
C ASP A 185 15.83 2.54 14.46
N ASP A 186 15.18 1.70 13.65
CA ASP A 186 14.66 0.39 14.08
C ASP A 186 15.58 -0.76 13.62
N PRO A 187 16.52 -1.24 14.46
CA PRO A 187 17.47 -2.28 14.07
C PRO A 187 16.82 -3.65 13.85
N SER A 188 15.54 -3.82 14.18
CA SER A 188 14.81 -5.07 13.96
C SER A 188 14.20 -5.17 12.56
N VAL A 189 14.27 -4.11 11.75
CA VAL A 189 13.83 -4.09 10.35
C VAL A 189 14.98 -3.65 9.45
N LEU A 190 15.51 -4.58 8.66
CA LEU A 190 16.46 -4.24 7.60
C LEU A 190 15.68 -3.82 6.36
N TYR A 191 15.88 -2.58 5.93
CA TYR A 191 15.37 -2.06 4.66
C TYR A 191 16.47 -2.06 3.61
N PHE A 192 16.20 -2.67 2.46
CA PHE A 192 17.04 -2.61 1.28
C PHE A 192 16.22 -2.08 0.11
N SER A 193 16.73 -1.04 -0.56
CA SER A 193 16.16 -0.52 -1.80
C SER A 193 17.27 -0.31 -2.83
N TRP A 194 17.04 -0.79 -4.05
CA TRP A 194 17.63 -0.16 -5.21
C TRP A 194 16.61 0.82 -5.79
N HIS A 195 17.09 1.79 -6.55
CA HIS A 195 16.23 2.74 -7.23
C HIS A 195 17.03 3.47 -8.31
N ARG A 196 16.33 3.95 -9.35
CA ARG A 196 16.87 4.95 -10.24
C ARG A 196 17.08 6.21 -9.40
N TYR A 197 18.25 6.81 -9.54
CA TYR A 197 18.65 7.96 -8.72
C TYR A 197 19.21 9.10 -9.56
N GLU A 198 20.04 8.78 -10.56
CA GLU A 198 20.62 9.77 -11.48
C GLU A 198 21.20 10.99 -10.74
N HIS A 199 21.93 10.74 -9.64
CA HIS A 199 22.49 11.78 -8.76
C HIS A 199 21.47 12.74 -8.14
N GLY A 200 20.24 12.27 -7.88
CA GLY A 200 19.15 13.07 -7.33
C GLY A 200 18.33 13.82 -8.38
N HIS A 201 18.49 13.49 -9.66
CA HIS A 201 17.68 14.03 -10.76
C HIS A 201 16.43 13.20 -11.09
N PHE A 202 16.32 12.00 -10.50
CA PHE A 202 15.14 11.15 -10.55
C PHE A 202 14.62 10.88 -9.15
#